data_AF-U6N458-F1
#
_entry.id   AF-U6N458-F1
#
_cell.length_a   1.000
_cell.length_b   1.000
_cell.length_c   1.000
_cell.angle_alpha   90.00
_cell.angle_beta   90.00
_cell.angle_gamma   90.00
#
_symmetry.space_group_name_H-M   'P 1'
#
loop_
_entity.id
_entity.type
_entity.pdbx_description
1 polymer ?
#
loop_
_entity_poly.entity_id
_entity_poly.type
_entity_poly.pdbx_seq_one_letter_code
_entity_poly.pdbx_strand_id
1 'polypeptide(L)'
;MNVARVRGVLSSHYLFEPYCCLQHYKRALKFLLQLQRGGGLLLVVGRQQQRELALQRHFPGLAAAAAAAAGPQQQQQQLLAAAATHYSALLCLDCVAFAPFLQNLNLPVLGVCTPREVYQHPELLQLIDYLIPLSSSSSSRHDAAIRRLLETQILGPDAPSSSSSSSSSSSGSSSGGGGGGGGAAQEAADALQQQQQQQQQQQLYTEQQQQRQQQQLLLDRRAHKHSWGNQQQDHLGRTQQQQQQQQQQQQQQHLYTHYPQQQQPRQYHYLHQYYQQQQQYNQQQRQWLQQQQLQYQKAQQQEQLQQQQQQLQQQLQQQLQQQLQQQTRRFGRRH
;
A
#
# COMPACT_ATOMS: atom_id res chain seq x y z
N MET A 1 5.45 -41.33 -37.47
CA MET A 1 5.97 -40.42 -36.42
C MET A 1 5.12 -40.61 -35.17
N ASN A 2 5.71 -41.11 -34.08
CA ASN A 2 5.00 -41.31 -32.80
C ASN A 2 4.97 -39.99 -32.03
N VAL A 3 3.82 -39.33 -32.00
CA VAL A 3 3.60 -38.15 -31.16
C VAL A 3 3.26 -38.63 -29.75
N ALA A 4 4.20 -38.49 -28.82
CA ALA A 4 3.97 -38.77 -27.41
C ALA A 4 2.87 -37.80 -26.89
N ARG A 5 1.69 -38.32 -26.59
CA ARG A 5 0.62 -37.58 -25.91
C ARG A 5 1.10 -37.25 -24.49
N VAL A 6 1.58 -36.02 -24.28
CA VAL A 6 1.77 -35.46 -22.95
C VAL A 6 0.39 -35.41 -22.29
N ARG A 7 0.16 -36.24 -21.26
CA ARG A 7 -1.02 -36.11 -20.39
C ARG A 7 -0.87 -34.81 -19.58
N GLY A 8 -1.29 -33.70 -20.16
CA GLY A 8 -1.45 -32.45 -19.44
C GLY A 8 -2.54 -32.64 -18.40
N VAL A 9 -2.16 -32.81 -17.13
CA VAL A 9 -3.09 -32.68 -16.02
C VAL A 9 -3.46 -31.20 -15.96
N LEU A 10 -4.63 -30.85 -16.52
CA LEU A 10 -5.24 -29.55 -16.28
C LEU A 10 -5.57 -29.50 -14.79
N SER A 11 -4.72 -28.84 -14.00
CA SER A 11 -4.99 -28.58 -12.61
C SER A 11 -5.98 -27.42 -12.53
N SER A 12 -7.19 -27.70 -12.07
CA SER A 12 -8.16 -26.65 -11.74
C SER A 12 -7.63 -25.88 -10.52
N HIS A 13 -7.07 -24.70 -10.78
CA HIS A 13 -6.65 -23.78 -9.71
C HIS A 13 -7.82 -22.90 -9.31
N TYR A 14 -8.28 -23.06 -8.07
CA TYR A 14 -9.25 -22.15 -7.46
C TYR A 14 -8.49 -20.94 -6.93
N LEU A 15 -8.86 -19.75 -7.41
CA LEU A 15 -8.24 -18.49 -7.02
C LEU A 15 -9.35 -17.51 -6.66
N PHE A 16 -9.18 -16.81 -5.54
CA PHE A 16 -10.00 -15.63 -5.27
C PHE A 16 -9.50 -14.46 -6.11
N GLU A 17 -10.42 -13.56 -6.46
CA GLU A 17 -10.06 -12.29 -7.09
C GLU A 17 -9.29 -11.42 -6.05
N PRO A 18 -8.08 -10.93 -6.37
CA PRO A 18 -7.21 -10.25 -5.40
C PRO A 18 -7.81 -9.01 -4.74
N TYR A 19 -8.60 -8.23 -5.48
CA TYR A 19 -9.21 -7.02 -4.94
C TYR A 19 -10.34 -7.35 -3.96
N CYS A 20 -11.19 -8.33 -4.27
CA CYS A 20 -12.18 -8.88 -3.35
C CYS A 20 -11.50 -9.42 -2.08
N CYS A 21 -10.39 -10.16 -2.21
CA CYS A 21 -9.60 -10.61 -1.06
C CYS A 21 -9.19 -9.45 -0.15
N LEU A 22 -8.62 -8.40 -0.74
CA LEU A 22 -8.17 -7.23 0.00
C LEU A 22 -9.33 -6.55 0.75
N GLN A 23 -10.50 -6.43 0.11
CA GLN A 23 -11.69 -5.87 0.72
C GLN A 23 -12.19 -6.70 1.90
N HIS A 24 -12.28 -8.03 1.73
CA HIS A 24 -12.69 -8.96 2.78
C HIS A 24 -11.73 -8.91 3.97
N TYR A 25 -10.42 -8.97 3.72
CA TYR A 25 -9.41 -8.83 4.76
C TYR A 25 -9.51 -7.48 5.50
N LYS A 26 -9.63 -6.38 4.77
CA LYS A 26 -9.74 -5.04 5.37
C LYS A 26 -10.97 -4.94 6.27
N ARG A 27 -12.11 -5.50 5.85
CA ARG A 27 -13.35 -5.52 6.62
C ARG A 27 -13.20 -6.37 7.90
N ALA A 28 -12.64 -7.58 7.77
CA ALA A 28 -12.39 -8.47 8.91
C ALA A 28 -11.41 -7.86 9.92
N LEU A 29 -10.30 -7.29 9.48
CA LEU A 29 -9.31 -6.65 10.36
C LEU A 29 -9.86 -5.41 11.07
N LYS A 30 -10.65 -4.59 10.39
CA LYS A 30 -11.35 -3.46 11.03
C LYS A 30 -12.29 -3.92 12.14
N PHE A 31 -13.05 -4.99 11.89
CA PHE A 31 -13.92 -5.58 12.90
C PHE A 31 -13.11 -6.07 14.11
N LEU A 32 -12.04 -6.84 13.88
CA LEU A 32 -11.16 -7.34 14.96
C LEU A 32 -10.56 -6.19 15.80
N LEU A 33 -10.15 -5.09 15.16
CA LEU A 33 -9.67 -3.90 15.86
C LEU A 33 -10.75 -3.23 16.71
N GLN A 34 -11.97 -3.11 16.19
CA GLN A 34 -13.08 -2.55 16.94
C GLN A 34 -13.43 -3.44 18.14
N LEU A 35 -13.43 -4.76 17.93
CA LEU A 35 -13.64 -5.75 18.99
C LEU A 35 -12.59 -5.60 20.09
N GLN A 36 -11.31 -5.50 19.72
CA GLN A 36 -10.20 -5.29 20.66
C GLN A 36 -10.35 -3.98 21.45
N ARG A 37 -10.67 -2.87 20.77
CA ARG A 37 -10.88 -1.57 21.41
C ARG A 37 -12.07 -1.57 22.37
N GLY A 38 -13.10 -2.37 22.07
CA GLY A 38 -14.26 -2.57 22.93
C GLY A 38 -14.03 -3.56 24.07
N GLY A 39 -12.83 -4.16 24.20
CA GLY A 39 -12.57 -5.21 25.19
C GLY A 39 -13.33 -6.51 24.93
N GLY A 40 -13.82 -6.71 23.70
CA GLY A 40 -14.56 -7.90 23.32
C GLY A 40 -13.67 -9.15 23.31
N LEU A 41 -14.25 -10.28 23.71
CA LEU A 41 -13.57 -11.58 23.74
C LEU A 41 -13.82 -12.34 22.43
N LEU A 42 -12.79 -13.00 21.91
CA LEU A 42 -12.84 -13.72 20.63
C LEU A 42 -12.60 -15.21 20.86
N LEU A 43 -13.58 -16.05 20.54
CA LEU A 43 -13.44 -17.51 20.57
C LEU A 43 -12.78 -17.99 19.28
N VAL A 44 -11.72 -18.79 19.34
CA VAL A 44 -11.11 -19.42 18.17
C VAL A 44 -11.45 -20.89 18.14
N VAL A 45 -12.05 -21.36 17.04
CA VAL A 45 -12.37 -22.77 16.81
C VAL A 45 -11.73 -23.26 15.52
N GLY A 46 -11.37 -24.55 15.45
CA GLY A 46 -10.77 -25.18 14.27
C GLY A 46 -9.38 -25.77 14.52
N ARG A 47 -8.82 -26.44 13.50
CA ARG A 47 -7.57 -27.19 13.65
C ARG A 47 -6.35 -26.27 13.75
N GLN A 48 -5.42 -26.67 14.62
CA GLN A 48 -4.19 -25.95 14.90
C GLN A 48 -3.27 -25.76 13.67
N GLN A 49 -3.42 -26.60 12.64
CA GLN A 49 -2.56 -26.59 11.46
C GLN A 49 -2.71 -25.33 10.59
N GLN A 50 -3.76 -24.52 10.78
CA GLN A 50 -3.92 -23.21 10.14
C GLN A 50 -3.39 -22.02 10.98
N ARG A 51 -2.56 -22.27 12.00
CA ARG A 51 -1.97 -21.21 12.86
C ARG A 51 -1.06 -20.20 12.16
N GLU A 52 -0.83 -20.32 10.84
CA GLU A 52 -0.08 -19.33 10.07
C GLU A 52 -0.74 -17.94 10.01
N LEU A 53 -2.03 -17.84 10.37
CA LEU A 53 -2.62 -16.53 10.67
C LEU A 53 -1.98 -15.99 11.96
N ALA A 54 -0.93 -15.18 11.79
CA ALA A 54 -0.21 -14.46 12.85
C ALA A 54 -1.08 -13.46 13.63
N LEU A 55 -2.41 -13.51 13.49
CA LEU A 55 -3.38 -12.72 14.25
C LEU A 55 -3.18 -12.86 15.77
N GLN A 56 -2.76 -14.04 16.24
CA GLN A 56 -2.47 -14.28 17.67
C GLN A 56 -1.45 -13.29 18.25
N ARG A 57 -0.51 -12.78 17.43
CA ARG A 57 0.49 -11.80 17.87
C ARG A 57 -0.12 -10.42 18.13
N HIS A 58 -1.18 -10.08 17.39
CA HIS A 58 -1.78 -8.74 17.40
C HIS A 58 -2.93 -8.63 18.41
N PHE A 59 -3.57 -9.76 18.76
CA PHE A 59 -4.65 -9.79 19.73
C PHE A 59 -4.29 -10.76 20.87
N PRO A 60 -3.56 -10.30 21.91
CA PRO A 60 -3.05 -11.15 22.99
C PRO A 60 -4.12 -11.90 23.82
N GLY A 61 -5.41 -11.66 23.59
CA GLY A 61 -6.53 -12.45 24.15
C GLY A 61 -6.96 -13.67 23.33
N LEU A 62 -6.45 -13.86 22.11
CA LEU A 62 -6.82 -14.97 21.21
C LEU A 62 -6.40 -16.37 21.72
N ALA A 63 -5.38 -16.44 22.58
CA ALA A 63 -4.70 -17.70 22.88
C ALA A 63 -5.47 -18.63 23.84
N ALA A 64 -6.34 -18.10 24.70
CA ALA A 64 -6.96 -18.87 25.77
C ALA A 64 -8.06 -19.85 25.29
N ALA A 65 -8.68 -19.61 24.13
CA ALA A 65 -9.78 -20.42 23.62
C ALA A 65 -9.38 -21.48 22.58
N ALA A 66 -8.22 -21.31 21.94
CA ALA A 66 -7.82 -22.12 20.78
C ALA A 66 -7.56 -23.62 21.10
N ALA A 67 -7.46 -23.99 22.38
CA ALA A 67 -7.22 -25.38 22.80
C ALA A 67 -8.49 -26.25 22.84
N ALA A 68 -9.69 -25.66 22.86
CA ALA A 68 -10.93 -26.40 23.06
C ALA A 68 -11.45 -27.12 21.79
N ALA A 69 -10.86 -26.86 20.62
CA ALA A 69 -11.33 -27.41 19.34
C ALA A 69 -10.88 -28.86 19.05
N ALA A 70 -9.97 -29.44 19.85
CA ALA A 70 -9.50 -30.82 19.65
C ALA A 70 -10.35 -31.88 20.37
N GLY A 71 -11.40 -31.48 21.10
CA GLY A 71 -12.27 -32.39 21.84
C GLY A 71 -13.28 -33.15 20.97
N PRO A 72 -13.92 -34.20 21.51
CA PRO A 72 -15.01 -34.92 20.86
C PRO A 72 -16.16 -33.97 20.46
N GLN A 73 -16.88 -34.31 19.39
CA GLN A 73 -17.92 -33.48 18.76
C GLN A 73 -18.97 -32.93 19.76
N GLN A 74 -19.36 -33.73 20.76
CA GLN A 74 -20.30 -33.31 21.80
C GLN A 74 -19.78 -32.13 22.64
N GLN A 75 -18.48 -32.13 22.96
CA GLN A 75 -17.86 -31.05 23.73
C GLN A 75 -17.75 -29.76 22.92
N GLN A 76 -17.50 -29.87 21.62
CA GLN A 76 -17.48 -28.71 20.72
C GLN A 76 -18.86 -28.05 20.64
N GLN A 77 -19.94 -28.84 20.57
CA GLN A 77 -21.31 -28.31 20.56
C GLN A 77 -21.65 -27.59 21.88
N GLN A 78 -21.27 -28.14 23.03
CA GLN A 78 -21.46 -27.49 24.33
C GLN A 78 -20.69 -26.18 24.44
N LEU A 79 -19.44 -26.15 23.96
CA LEU A 79 -18.62 -24.94 23.91
C LEU A 79 -19.27 -23.85 23.05
N LEU A 80 -19.76 -24.22 21.86
CA LEU A 80 -20.42 -23.29 20.95
C LEU A 80 -21.75 -22.78 21.49
N ALA A 81 -22.54 -23.64 22.16
CA ALA A 81 -23.77 -23.22 22.84
C ALA A 81 -23.49 -22.21 23.96
N ALA A 82 -22.40 -22.38 24.71
CA ALA A 82 -21.96 -21.43 25.72
C ALA A 82 -21.16 -20.25 25.15
N ALA A 83 -20.86 -20.21 23.84
CA ALA A 83 -20.00 -19.18 23.28
C ALA A 83 -20.66 -17.80 23.35
N ALA A 84 -21.97 -17.73 23.08
CA ALA A 84 -22.73 -16.48 23.05
C ALA A 84 -22.77 -15.74 24.40
N THR A 85 -22.55 -16.43 25.52
CA THR A 85 -22.54 -15.82 26.86
C THR A 85 -21.17 -15.27 27.27
N HIS A 86 -20.09 -15.78 26.68
CA HIS A 86 -18.72 -15.48 27.12
C HIS A 86 -17.87 -14.77 26.07
N TYR A 87 -18.27 -14.80 24.80
CA TYR A 87 -17.50 -14.25 23.70
C TYR A 87 -18.34 -13.27 22.89
N SER A 88 -17.68 -12.28 22.32
CA SER A 88 -18.29 -11.23 21.50
C SER A 88 -18.25 -11.56 20.00
N ALA A 89 -17.37 -12.48 19.59
CA ALA A 89 -17.26 -12.98 18.22
C ALA A 89 -16.58 -14.35 18.20
N LEU A 90 -16.69 -15.03 17.05
CA LEU A 90 -16.09 -16.34 16.79
C LEU A 90 -15.18 -16.28 15.55
N LEU A 91 -13.96 -16.81 15.66
CA LEU A 91 -13.03 -17.03 14.56
C LEU A 91 -12.96 -18.52 14.25
N CYS A 92 -13.50 -18.92 13.11
CA CYS A 92 -13.54 -20.31 12.65
C CYS A 92 -12.43 -20.58 11.64
N LEU A 93 -11.47 -21.43 12.01
CA LEU A 93 -10.34 -21.85 11.18
C LEU A 93 -10.66 -23.09 10.31
N ASP A 94 -11.78 -23.77 10.54
CA ASP A 94 -12.18 -24.95 9.75
C ASP A 94 -13.69 -24.88 9.47
N CYS A 95 -14.08 -23.95 8.59
CA CYS A 95 -15.49 -23.63 8.38
C CYS A 95 -16.30 -24.83 7.87
N VAL A 96 -15.68 -25.72 7.07
CA VAL A 96 -16.35 -26.92 6.56
C VAL A 96 -16.69 -27.88 7.70
N ALA A 97 -15.74 -28.17 8.61
CA ALA A 97 -15.99 -29.07 9.73
C ALA A 97 -17.02 -28.50 10.73
N PHE A 98 -17.06 -27.17 10.87
CA PHE A 98 -17.92 -26.51 11.85
C PHE A 98 -19.27 -26.02 11.28
N ALA A 99 -19.49 -26.06 9.96
CA ALA A 99 -20.69 -25.53 9.31
C ALA A 99 -22.02 -25.93 9.97
N PRO A 100 -22.23 -27.21 10.37
CA PRO A 100 -23.50 -27.60 11.01
C PRO A 100 -23.75 -26.91 12.36
N PHE A 101 -22.69 -26.50 13.06
CA PHE A 101 -22.80 -25.85 14.37
C PHE A 101 -22.90 -24.32 14.27
N LEU A 102 -22.54 -23.73 13.13
CA LEU A 102 -22.55 -22.28 12.94
C LEU A 102 -23.97 -21.72 12.67
N GLN A 103 -24.90 -22.54 12.18
CA GLN A 103 -26.24 -22.11 11.74
C GLN A 103 -27.11 -21.44 12.80
N ASN A 104 -26.84 -21.67 14.09
CA ASN A 104 -27.67 -21.18 15.20
C ASN A 104 -26.88 -20.33 16.21
N LEU A 105 -25.74 -19.79 15.78
CA LEU A 105 -24.93 -18.93 16.65
C LEU A 105 -25.37 -17.49 16.56
N ASN A 106 -25.74 -16.91 17.70
CA ASN A 106 -26.04 -15.48 17.84
C ASN A 106 -24.77 -14.65 18.04
N LEU A 107 -23.71 -14.93 17.27
CA LEU A 107 -22.42 -14.26 17.35
C LEU A 107 -21.90 -13.96 15.94
N PRO A 108 -21.22 -12.81 15.72
CA PRO A 108 -20.51 -12.57 14.49
C PRO A 108 -19.45 -13.65 14.22
N VAL A 109 -19.51 -14.28 13.06
CA VAL A 109 -18.59 -15.34 12.63
C VAL A 109 -17.58 -14.80 11.63
N LEU A 110 -16.30 -14.87 11.99
CA LEU A 110 -15.17 -14.68 11.10
C LEU A 110 -14.74 -16.05 10.59
N GLY A 111 -15.00 -16.32 9.32
CA GLY A 111 -14.72 -17.60 8.71
C GLY A 111 -13.46 -17.55 7.87
N VAL A 112 -12.51 -18.42 8.16
CA VAL A 112 -11.29 -18.60 7.38
C VAL A 112 -11.52 -19.71 6.37
N CYS A 113 -11.48 -19.39 5.08
CA CYS A 113 -11.75 -20.35 4.01
C CYS A 113 -10.79 -20.19 2.84
N THR A 114 -10.45 -21.31 2.21
CA THR A 114 -9.76 -21.37 0.92
C THR A 114 -10.74 -21.19 -0.24
N PRO A 115 -10.28 -20.77 -1.45
CA PRO A 115 -11.12 -20.69 -2.64
C PRO A 115 -11.83 -22.01 -2.96
N ARG A 116 -11.16 -23.13 -2.69
CA ARG A 116 -11.69 -24.47 -2.94
C ARG A 116 -12.85 -24.77 -2.00
N GLU A 117 -12.73 -24.46 -0.72
CA GLU A 117 -13.79 -24.69 0.27
C GLU A 117 -15.03 -23.85 -0.05
N VAL A 118 -14.86 -22.57 -0.38
CA VAL A 118 -15.99 -21.70 -0.77
C VAL A 118 -16.68 -22.20 -2.06
N TYR A 119 -15.91 -22.71 -3.02
CA TYR A 119 -16.46 -23.26 -4.25
C TYR A 119 -17.23 -24.57 -4.01
N GLN A 120 -16.69 -25.46 -3.17
CA GLN A 120 -17.29 -26.76 -2.86
C GLN A 120 -18.48 -26.67 -1.89
N HIS A 121 -18.46 -25.66 -1.02
CA HIS A 121 -19.42 -25.43 0.05
C HIS A 121 -19.93 -23.97 0.02
N PRO A 122 -20.74 -23.59 -0.98
CA PRO A 122 -21.26 -22.23 -1.09
C PRO A 122 -22.18 -21.81 0.07
N GLU A 123 -22.76 -22.78 0.79
CA GLU A 123 -23.54 -22.57 2.01
C GLU A 123 -22.75 -21.84 3.11
N LEU A 124 -21.41 -21.96 3.12
CA LEU A 124 -20.55 -21.26 4.07
C LEU A 124 -20.72 -19.74 4.00
N LEU A 125 -21.04 -19.20 2.82
CA LEU A 125 -21.22 -17.75 2.63
C LEU A 125 -22.48 -17.22 3.32
N GLN A 126 -23.42 -18.09 3.70
CA GLN A 126 -24.60 -17.71 4.49
C GLN A 126 -24.32 -17.75 5.99
N LEU A 127 -23.30 -18.50 6.41
CA LEU A 127 -22.94 -18.72 7.83
C LEU A 127 -21.87 -17.74 8.33
N ILE A 128 -21.11 -17.14 7.42
CA ILE A 128 -19.94 -16.32 7.72
C ILE A 128 -20.26 -14.85 7.49
N ASP A 129 -20.14 -14.03 8.52
CA ASP A 129 -20.31 -12.57 8.42
C ASP A 129 -19.07 -11.88 7.82
N TYR A 130 -17.89 -12.38 8.16
CA TYR A 130 -16.60 -11.85 7.72
C TYR A 130 -15.70 -12.97 7.19
N LEU A 131 -15.63 -13.09 5.86
CA LEU A 131 -14.73 -14.02 5.20
C LEU A 131 -13.27 -13.54 5.30
N ILE A 132 -12.37 -14.43 5.71
CA ILE A 132 -10.92 -14.26 5.67
C ILE A 132 -10.37 -15.24 4.64
N PRO A 133 -10.04 -14.79 3.42
CA PRO A 133 -9.61 -15.67 2.36
C PRO A 133 -8.19 -16.19 2.62
N LEU A 134 -8.04 -17.51 2.69
CA LEU A 134 -6.74 -18.18 2.72
C LEU A 134 -6.34 -18.67 1.34
N SER A 135 -5.08 -18.45 0.97
CA SER A 135 -4.52 -19.15 -0.19
C SER A 135 -4.27 -20.62 0.16
N SER A 136 -4.66 -21.53 -0.74
CA SER A 136 -4.49 -22.98 -0.58
C SER A 136 -3.04 -23.43 -0.47
N SER A 137 -2.08 -22.57 -0.86
CA SER A 137 -0.66 -22.77 -0.58
C SER A 137 -0.25 -21.87 0.60
N SER A 138 0.11 -22.52 1.72
CA SER A 138 0.82 -21.87 2.84
C SER A 138 2.08 -21.11 2.38
N SER A 139 2.60 -21.45 1.21
CA SER A 139 3.75 -20.79 0.56
C SER A 139 3.41 -19.58 -0.34
N SER A 140 2.14 -19.13 -0.42
CA SER A 140 1.81 -17.98 -1.27
C SER A 140 2.39 -16.68 -0.69
N ARG A 141 3.55 -16.27 -1.21
CA ARG A 141 4.23 -15.01 -0.85
C ARG A 141 3.30 -13.79 -0.97
N HIS A 142 2.32 -13.85 -1.88
CA HIS A 142 1.35 -12.78 -2.10
C HIS A 142 0.40 -12.59 -0.93
N ASP A 143 -0.13 -13.69 -0.38
CA ASP A 143 -1.05 -13.64 0.74
C ASP A 143 -0.35 -13.12 2.01
N ALA A 144 0.86 -13.62 2.27
CA ALA A 144 1.71 -13.10 3.34
C ALA A 144 2.03 -11.60 3.15
N ALA A 145 2.26 -11.14 1.92
CA ALA A 145 2.51 -9.73 1.61
C ALA A 145 1.26 -8.86 1.83
N ILE A 146 0.08 -9.30 1.38
CA ILE A 146 -1.19 -8.61 1.59
C ILE A 146 -1.50 -8.50 3.09
N ARG A 147 -1.33 -9.60 3.83
CA ARG A 147 -1.49 -9.60 5.29
C ARG A 147 -0.54 -8.62 5.96
N ARG A 148 0.75 -8.65 5.64
CA ARG A 148 1.73 -7.68 6.17
C ARG A 148 1.39 -6.24 5.83
N LEU A 149 0.94 -5.97 4.61
CA LEU A 149 0.56 -4.62 4.16
C LEU A 149 -0.66 -4.11 4.93
N LEU A 150 -1.65 -4.97 5.17
CA LEU A 150 -2.85 -4.59 5.91
C LEU A 150 -2.58 -4.48 7.40
N GLU A 151 -1.73 -5.34 7.95
CA GLU A 151 -1.26 -5.23 9.33
C GLU A 151 -0.60 -3.86 9.55
N THR A 152 0.34 -3.45 8.68
CA THR A 152 1.00 -2.14 8.82
C THR A 152 0.06 -0.95 8.63
N GLN A 153 -0.88 -1.02 7.68
CA GLN A 153 -1.81 0.08 7.43
C GLN A 153 -2.91 0.23 8.48
N ILE A 154 -3.42 -0.89 9.02
CA ILE A 154 -4.61 -0.86 9.87
C ILE A 154 -4.23 -0.89 11.35
N LEU A 155 -3.21 -1.66 11.74
CA LEU A 155 -2.76 -1.75 13.14
C LEU A 155 -1.81 -0.60 13.52
N GLY A 156 -1.23 0.09 12.52
CA GLY A 156 -0.27 1.18 12.72
C GLY A 156 1.12 0.68 13.16
N PRO A 157 2.13 1.57 13.16
CA PRO A 157 3.50 1.23 13.57
C PRO A 157 3.67 0.99 15.07
N ASP A 158 2.68 1.32 15.88
CA ASP A 158 2.73 1.21 17.36
C ASP A 158 2.45 -0.21 17.88
N ALA A 159 2.20 -1.18 16.98
CA ALA A 159 2.19 -2.58 17.36
C ALA A 159 3.61 -2.95 17.84
N PRO A 160 3.78 -3.53 19.05
CA PRO A 160 5.09 -3.85 19.62
C PRO A 160 5.82 -4.83 18.70
N SER A 161 6.67 -4.27 17.86
CA SER A 161 7.53 -5.04 16.97
C SER A 161 8.58 -5.69 17.85
N SER A 162 8.40 -6.98 18.10
CA SER A 162 9.43 -7.83 18.67
C SER A 162 10.67 -7.75 17.78
N SER A 163 11.62 -6.94 18.24
CA SER A 163 13.01 -6.79 17.83
C SER A 163 13.55 -7.91 16.92
N SER A 164 13.52 -7.69 15.62
CA SER A 164 14.46 -8.32 14.70
C SER A 164 15.77 -7.54 14.77
N SER A 165 16.71 -8.05 15.56
CA SER A 165 18.11 -7.65 15.66
C SER A 165 18.76 -7.46 14.29
N SER A 166 19.16 -6.23 13.98
CA SER A 166 20.09 -5.92 12.89
C SER A 166 21.41 -5.46 13.51
N SER A 167 22.45 -6.20 13.19
CA SER A 167 23.84 -6.06 13.63
C SER A 167 24.46 -4.76 13.14
N SER A 168 24.98 -3.95 14.07
CA SER A 168 25.85 -2.81 13.81
C SER A 168 27.30 -3.22 14.04
N SER A 169 28.15 -3.02 13.04
CA SER A 169 29.60 -3.19 13.12
C SER A 169 30.29 -1.85 13.35
N SER A 170 31.01 -1.79 14.45
CA SER A 170 31.97 -0.78 14.87
C SER A 170 33.32 -0.94 14.17
N SER A 171 33.99 0.17 13.89
CA SER A 171 35.47 0.21 13.81
C SER A 171 35.98 1.59 14.22
N GLY A 172 36.95 1.60 15.11
CA GLY A 172 37.58 2.80 15.67
C GLY A 172 39.09 2.86 15.44
N SER A 173 39.62 4.04 15.81
CA SER A 173 41.00 4.37 16.23
C SER A 173 42.17 4.26 15.25
N SER A 174 42.94 5.34 15.13
CA SER A 174 44.33 5.40 15.63
C SER A 174 45.00 6.77 15.38
N SER A 175 46.00 7.03 16.22
CA SER A 175 46.69 8.28 16.54
C SER A 175 48.17 8.26 16.10
N GLY A 176 48.77 9.45 15.92
CA GLY A 176 50.22 9.72 15.86
C GLY A 176 50.50 10.90 14.91
N GLY A 177 51.33 11.92 15.16
CA GLY A 177 52.37 12.19 16.15
C GLY A 177 53.64 12.68 15.42
N GLY A 178 54.11 13.92 15.65
CA GLY A 178 55.53 14.30 15.42
C GLY A 178 55.86 15.66 14.76
N GLY A 179 56.73 16.44 15.45
CA GLY A 179 57.76 17.39 14.93
C GLY A 179 57.27 18.77 14.45
N GLY A 180 57.85 19.94 14.76
CA GLY A 180 59.17 20.33 15.27
C GLY A 180 59.82 21.35 14.31
N GLY A 181 60.19 22.55 14.77
CA GLY A 181 61.10 23.46 14.03
C GLY A 181 60.60 24.90 13.87
N GLY A 182 61.33 25.86 14.44
CA GLY A 182 61.05 27.30 14.37
C GLY A 182 61.97 28.07 13.44
N GLY A 183 61.59 29.33 13.19
CA GLY A 183 62.47 30.40 12.67
C GLY A 183 62.08 30.96 11.30
N ALA A 184 61.04 31.80 11.23
CA ALA A 184 60.79 32.80 10.17
C ALA A 184 59.44 33.53 10.42
N ALA A 185 59.35 34.36 11.46
CA ALA A 185 58.08 34.74 12.07
C ALA A 185 57.30 35.91 11.40
N GLN A 186 57.75 36.47 10.27
CA GLN A 186 57.04 37.64 9.67
C GLN A 186 56.62 37.45 8.21
N GLU A 187 57.42 36.83 7.34
CA GLU A 187 56.96 36.48 5.98
C GLU A 187 56.02 35.26 5.96
N ALA A 188 56.15 34.36 6.95
CA ALA A 188 55.25 33.22 7.08
C ALA A 188 53.83 33.65 7.48
N ALA A 189 53.64 34.76 8.19
CA ALA A 189 52.31 35.18 8.64
C ALA A 189 51.42 35.61 7.44
N ASP A 190 51.98 36.36 6.49
CA ASP A 190 51.27 36.77 5.28
C ASP A 190 51.05 35.59 4.33
N ALA A 191 52.04 34.70 4.18
CA ALA A 191 51.88 33.47 3.41
C ALA A 191 50.83 32.51 4.02
N LEU A 192 50.79 32.40 5.35
CA LEU A 192 49.80 31.58 6.06
C LEU A 192 48.41 32.20 5.99
N GLN A 193 48.30 33.53 6.03
CA GLN A 193 47.02 34.23 5.84
C GLN A 193 46.50 34.05 4.41
N GLN A 194 47.38 34.13 3.40
CA GLN A 194 47.02 33.91 2.00
C GLN A 194 46.66 32.43 1.73
N GLN A 195 47.37 31.49 2.35
CA GLN A 195 47.06 30.05 2.30
C GLN A 195 45.74 29.72 2.98
N GLN A 196 45.45 30.35 4.12
CA GLN A 196 44.18 30.18 4.84
C GLN A 196 43.00 30.75 4.04
N GLN A 197 43.20 31.87 3.32
CA GLN A 197 42.20 32.43 2.44
C GLN A 197 41.93 31.55 1.21
N GLN A 198 42.97 30.91 0.63
CA GLN A 198 42.79 29.91 -0.43
C GLN A 198 42.05 28.66 0.07
N GLN A 199 42.33 28.18 1.29
CA GLN A 199 41.60 27.05 1.87
C GLN A 199 40.12 27.36 2.08
N GLN A 200 39.77 28.57 2.55
CA GLN A 200 38.36 28.97 2.67
C GLN A 200 37.65 29.01 1.30
N GLN A 201 38.30 29.52 0.26
CA GLN A 201 37.72 29.51 -1.09
C GLN A 201 37.52 28.09 -1.62
N GLN A 202 38.47 27.17 -1.36
CA GLN A 202 38.30 25.76 -1.74
C GLN A 202 37.12 25.11 -1.00
N GLN A 203 36.98 25.33 0.31
CA GLN A 203 35.86 24.79 1.08
C GLN A 203 34.51 25.27 0.55
N LEU A 204 34.39 26.58 0.26
CA LEU A 204 33.17 27.17 -0.29
C LEU A 204 32.84 26.63 -1.68
N TYR A 205 33.86 26.38 -2.51
CA TYR A 205 33.68 25.76 -3.82
C TYR A 205 33.21 24.31 -3.71
N THR A 206 33.80 23.53 -2.81
CA THR A 206 33.39 22.13 -2.56
C THR A 206 31.96 22.05 -2.05
N GLU A 207 31.57 22.92 -1.11
CA GLU A 207 30.22 22.96 -0.57
C GLU A 207 29.19 23.32 -1.65
N GLN A 208 29.50 24.31 -2.50
CA GLN A 208 28.64 24.65 -3.64
C GLN A 208 28.52 23.49 -4.65
N GLN A 209 29.60 22.74 -4.90
CA GLN A 209 29.55 21.58 -5.78
C GLN A 209 28.69 20.46 -5.20
N GLN A 210 28.80 20.22 -3.90
CA GLN A 210 28.02 19.21 -3.19
C GLN A 210 26.53 19.59 -3.16
N GLN A 211 26.21 20.87 -3.00
CA GLN A 211 24.85 21.38 -3.09
C GLN A 211 24.27 21.20 -4.51
N ARG A 212 25.08 21.41 -5.56
CA ARG A 212 24.68 21.12 -6.94
C ARG A 212 24.40 19.64 -7.16
N GLN A 213 25.26 18.75 -6.66
CA GLN A 213 25.01 17.30 -6.75
C GLN A 213 23.75 16.88 -6.00
N GLN A 214 23.48 17.43 -4.82
CA GLN A 214 22.23 17.13 -4.10
C GLN A 214 20.99 17.62 -4.86
N GLN A 215 21.03 18.82 -5.45
CA GLN A 215 19.93 19.29 -6.30
C GLN A 215 19.75 18.39 -7.53
N GLN A 216 20.84 17.93 -8.14
CA GLN A 216 20.78 17.05 -9.31
C GLN A 216 20.24 15.66 -8.94
N LEU A 217 20.64 15.10 -7.79
CA LEU A 217 20.06 13.87 -7.24
C LEU A 217 18.58 14.02 -6.90
N LEU A 218 18.16 15.18 -6.37
CA LEU A 218 16.75 15.46 -6.11
C LEU A 218 15.94 15.57 -7.41
N LEU A 219 16.50 16.21 -8.43
CA LEU A 219 15.92 16.31 -9.77
C LEU A 219 15.83 14.92 -10.43
N ASP A 220 16.88 14.10 -10.37
CA ASP A 220 16.88 12.74 -10.90
C ASP A 220 15.90 11.84 -10.15
N ARG A 221 15.84 11.94 -8.81
CA ARG A 221 14.88 11.19 -8.00
C ARG A 221 13.43 11.62 -8.28
N ARG A 222 13.20 12.88 -8.66
CA ARG A 222 11.91 13.37 -9.18
C ARG A 222 11.63 12.89 -10.59
N ALA A 223 12.60 12.96 -11.50
CA ALA A 223 12.48 12.50 -12.87
C ALA A 223 12.17 11.00 -12.93
N HIS A 224 12.82 10.19 -12.09
CA HIS A 224 12.52 8.76 -11.96
C HIS A 224 11.11 8.49 -11.42
N LYS A 225 10.61 9.32 -10.49
CA LYS A 225 9.21 9.25 -10.03
C LYS A 225 8.21 9.64 -11.13
N HIS A 226 8.49 10.69 -11.91
CA HIS A 226 7.59 11.13 -12.98
C HIS A 226 7.62 10.23 -14.22
N SER A 227 8.77 9.64 -14.56
CA SER A 227 8.90 8.74 -15.71
C SER A 227 8.16 7.42 -15.51
N TRP A 228 8.13 6.87 -14.30
CA TRP A 228 7.32 5.68 -13.98
C TRP A 228 5.84 6.02 -13.75
N GLY A 229 5.54 7.23 -13.26
CA GLY A 229 4.15 7.68 -13.02
C GLY A 229 3.36 7.97 -14.31
N ASN A 230 3.96 8.67 -15.28
CA ASN A 230 3.23 9.08 -16.49
C ASN A 230 2.91 7.90 -17.42
N GLN A 231 3.81 6.91 -17.54
CA GLN A 231 3.56 5.76 -18.41
C GLN A 231 2.49 4.81 -17.86
N GLN A 232 2.35 4.72 -16.53
CA GLN A 232 1.28 3.95 -15.89
C GLN A 232 -0.06 4.69 -15.86
N GLN A 233 -0.06 6.02 -15.67
CA GLN A 233 -1.30 6.80 -15.59
C GLN A 233 -1.99 6.98 -16.95
N ASP A 234 -1.24 7.20 -18.04
CA ASP A 234 -1.83 7.27 -19.38
C ASP A 234 -2.41 5.93 -19.81
N HIS A 235 -1.76 4.82 -19.43
CA HIS A 235 -2.26 3.49 -19.74
C HIS A 235 -3.50 3.16 -18.89
N LEU A 236 -3.49 3.40 -17.57
CA LEU A 236 -4.68 3.17 -16.73
C LEU A 236 -5.86 4.04 -17.16
N GLY A 237 -5.63 5.31 -17.49
CA GLY A 237 -6.68 6.22 -17.95
C GLY A 237 -7.32 5.76 -19.26
N ARG A 238 -6.51 5.38 -20.25
CA ARG A 238 -7.03 4.83 -21.52
C ARG A 238 -7.72 3.49 -21.35
N THR A 239 -7.15 2.58 -20.55
CA THR A 239 -7.75 1.26 -20.34
C THR A 239 -9.05 1.35 -19.55
N GLN A 240 -9.13 2.23 -18.54
CA GLN A 240 -10.36 2.44 -17.78
C GLN A 240 -11.43 3.13 -18.63
N GLN A 241 -11.07 4.12 -19.44
CA GLN A 241 -12.00 4.77 -20.37
C GLN A 241 -12.52 3.79 -21.43
N GLN A 242 -11.64 2.94 -21.98
CA GLN A 242 -12.01 1.94 -22.99
C GLN A 242 -12.88 0.83 -22.40
N GLN A 243 -12.56 0.35 -21.19
CA GLN A 243 -13.36 -0.65 -20.49
C GLN A 243 -14.75 -0.12 -20.13
N GLN A 244 -14.85 1.15 -19.71
CA GLN A 244 -16.13 1.78 -19.42
C GLN A 244 -16.98 2.00 -20.68
N GLN A 245 -16.36 2.33 -21.81
CA GLN A 245 -17.05 2.45 -23.11
C GLN A 245 -17.57 1.08 -23.60
N GLN A 246 -16.80 0.02 -23.40
CA GLN A 246 -17.19 -1.35 -23.74
C GLN A 246 -18.36 -1.85 -22.87
N GLN A 247 -18.35 -1.51 -21.58
CA GLN A 247 -19.46 -1.83 -20.67
C GLN A 247 -20.76 -1.09 -21.05
N GLN A 248 -20.67 0.16 -21.52
CA GLN A 248 -21.82 0.89 -22.04
C GLN A 248 -22.40 0.24 -23.31
N GLN A 249 -21.55 -0.24 -24.22
CA GLN A 249 -22.04 -0.96 -25.41
C GLN A 249 -22.72 -2.28 -25.06
N GLN A 250 -22.17 -3.07 -24.13
CA GLN A 250 -22.79 -4.32 -23.72
C GLN A 250 -24.16 -4.10 -23.06
N GLN A 251 -24.31 -3.06 -22.23
CA GLN A 251 -25.63 -2.73 -21.65
C GLN A 251 -26.64 -2.29 -22.71
N GLN A 252 -26.23 -1.59 -23.76
CA GLN A 252 -27.13 -1.25 -24.86
C GLN A 252 -27.54 -2.48 -25.68
N GLN A 253 -26.65 -3.46 -25.85
CA GLN A 253 -26.99 -4.70 -26.56
C GLN A 253 -28.00 -5.56 -25.77
N HIS A 254 -27.86 -5.65 -24.45
CA HIS A 254 -28.83 -6.38 -23.61
C HIS A 254 -30.22 -5.75 -23.59
N LEU A 255 -30.35 -4.44 -23.84
CA LEU A 255 -31.63 -3.76 -23.90
C LEU A 255 -32.49 -4.17 -25.11
N TYR A 256 -31.89 -4.77 -26.14
CA TYR A 256 -32.60 -5.20 -27.36
C TYR A 256 -32.83 -6.71 -27.45
N THR A 257 -32.17 -7.54 -26.63
CA THR A 257 -32.22 -9.00 -26.85
C THR A 257 -33.38 -9.73 -26.18
N HIS A 258 -34.16 -9.10 -25.29
CA HIS A 258 -35.24 -9.81 -24.60
C HIS A 258 -36.47 -8.95 -24.35
N TYR A 259 -37.41 -8.99 -25.31
CA TYR A 259 -38.81 -8.65 -25.05
C TYR A 259 -39.71 -9.79 -25.52
N PRO A 260 -40.09 -10.74 -24.65
CA PRO A 260 -41.36 -11.42 -24.82
C PRO A 260 -42.48 -10.39 -24.62
N GLN A 261 -43.17 -10.12 -25.71
CA GLN A 261 -44.34 -9.26 -25.80
C GLN A 261 -45.49 -9.89 -25.00
N GLN A 262 -45.74 -9.46 -23.76
CA GLN A 262 -47.10 -9.25 -23.20
C GLN A 262 -47.09 -8.72 -21.74
N GLN A 263 -47.68 -7.52 -21.60
CA GLN A 263 -48.43 -6.97 -20.46
C GLN A 263 -47.76 -6.89 -19.07
N GLN A 264 -47.19 -5.72 -18.74
CA GLN A 264 -47.47 -4.94 -17.50
C GLN A 264 -46.79 -3.54 -17.58
N PRO A 265 -47.51 -2.45 -17.92
CA PRO A 265 -46.91 -1.13 -18.17
C PRO A 265 -46.29 -0.44 -16.93
N ARG A 266 -46.66 -0.82 -15.71
CA ARG A 266 -46.22 -0.10 -14.50
C ARG A 266 -44.79 -0.46 -14.04
N GLN A 267 -44.33 -1.68 -14.32
CA GLN A 267 -43.01 -2.11 -13.85
C GLN A 267 -41.86 -1.46 -14.64
N TYR A 268 -42.11 -1.13 -15.92
CA TYR A 268 -41.14 -0.46 -16.79
C TYR A 268 -40.83 0.98 -16.38
N HIS A 269 -41.77 1.69 -15.75
CA HIS A 269 -41.55 3.08 -15.34
C HIS A 269 -40.47 3.17 -14.24
N TYR A 270 -40.53 2.28 -13.25
CA TYR A 270 -39.53 2.23 -12.17
C TYR A 270 -38.14 1.85 -12.69
N LEU A 271 -38.07 0.86 -13.59
CA LEU A 271 -36.80 0.44 -14.19
C LEU A 271 -36.18 1.59 -15.02
N HIS A 272 -37.00 2.31 -15.78
CA HIS A 272 -36.55 3.45 -16.57
C HIS A 272 -36.05 4.61 -15.68
N GLN A 273 -36.77 4.93 -14.60
CA GLN A 273 -36.36 5.97 -13.65
C GLN A 273 -35.04 5.60 -12.95
N TYR A 274 -34.87 4.35 -12.54
CA TYR A 274 -33.61 3.86 -11.97
C TYR A 274 -32.45 3.99 -12.96
N TYR A 275 -32.67 3.61 -14.23
CA TYR A 275 -31.65 3.73 -15.28
C TYR A 275 -31.26 5.20 -15.54
N GLN A 276 -32.24 6.10 -15.55
CA GLN A 276 -31.99 7.53 -15.74
C GLN A 276 -31.17 8.11 -14.57
N GLN A 277 -31.50 7.73 -13.34
CA GLN A 277 -30.73 8.12 -12.15
C GLN A 277 -29.30 7.57 -12.20
N GLN A 278 -29.11 6.33 -12.63
CA GLN A 278 -27.78 5.72 -12.77
C GLN A 278 -26.94 6.41 -13.85
N GLN A 279 -27.56 6.85 -14.96
CA GLN A 279 -26.88 7.64 -15.99
C GLN A 279 -26.45 9.01 -15.45
N GLN A 280 -27.30 9.70 -14.68
CA GLN A 280 -26.96 10.97 -14.06
C GLN A 280 -25.78 10.82 -13.08
N TYR A 281 -25.79 9.78 -12.25
CA TYR A 281 -24.68 9.48 -11.33
C TYR A 281 -23.36 9.24 -12.07
N ASN A 282 -23.39 8.43 -13.13
CA ASN A 282 -22.22 8.20 -13.98
C ASN A 282 -21.72 9.48 -14.67
N GLN A 283 -22.61 10.39 -15.08
CA GLN A 283 -22.21 11.69 -15.62
C GLN A 283 -21.53 12.57 -14.57
N GLN A 284 -22.06 12.61 -13.34
CA GLN A 284 -21.44 13.35 -12.23
C GLN A 284 -20.04 12.80 -11.90
N GLN A 285 -19.88 11.48 -11.84
CA GLN A 285 -18.55 10.88 -11.63
C GLN A 285 -17.56 11.27 -12.73
N ARG A 286 -17.99 11.28 -14.01
CA ARG A 286 -17.13 11.72 -15.12
C ARG A 286 -16.71 13.18 -15.00
N GLN A 287 -17.66 14.06 -14.67
CA GLN A 287 -17.36 15.49 -14.47
C GLN A 287 -16.39 15.70 -13.30
N TRP A 288 -16.58 14.96 -12.21
CA TRP A 288 -15.69 15.02 -11.05
C TRP A 288 -14.26 14.59 -11.40
N LEU A 289 -14.10 13.47 -12.10
CA LEU A 289 -12.79 12.98 -12.54
C LEU A 289 -12.12 13.97 -13.50
N GLN A 290 -12.89 14.59 -14.40
CA GLN A 290 -12.38 15.59 -15.33
C GLN A 290 -11.90 16.86 -14.61
N GLN A 291 -12.62 17.33 -13.58
CA GLN A 291 -12.16 18.43 -12.74
C GLN A 291 -10.87 18.10 -12.00
N GLN A 292 -10.76 16.88 -11.48
CA GLN A 292 -9.55 16.43 -10.79
C GLN A 292 -8.32 16.44 -11.72
N GLN A 293 -8.46 15.95 -12.95
CA GLN A 293 -7.40 16.01 -13.96
C GLN A 293 -7.01 17.44 -14.31
N LEU A 294 -7.99 18.34 -14.45
CA LEU A 294 -7.71 19.75 -14.73
C LEU A 294 -6.95 20.42 -13.59
N GLN A 295 -7.30 20.15 -12.33
CA GLN A 295 -6.57 20.68 -11.19
C GLN A 295 -5.12 20.18 -11.16
N TYR A 296 -4.91 18.91 -11.50
CA TYR A 296 -3.56 18.34 -11.56
C TYR A 296 -2.71 19.00 -12.66
N GLN A 297 -3.27 19.23 -13.85
CA GLN A 297 -2.57 19.95 -14.93
C GLN A 297 -2.21 21.38 -14.50
N LYS A 298 -3.12 22.09 -13.84
CA LYS A 298 -2.85 23.44 -13.32
C LYS A 298 -1.71 23.43 -12.29
N ALA A 299 -1.69 22.46 -11.38
CA ALA A 299 -0.61 22.33 -10.40
C ALA A 299 0.76 22.11 -11.07
N GLN A 300 0.82 21.25 -12.09
CA GLN A 300 2.06 21.05 -12.87
C GLN A 300 2.51 22.31 -13.59
N GLN A 301 1.57 23.05 -14.20
CA GLN A 301 1.88 24.30 -14.89
C GLN A 301 2.41 25.36 -13.91
N GLN A 302 1.80 25.45 -12.72
CA GLN A 302 2.24 26.36 -11.67
C GLN A 302 3.64 26.00 -11.15
N GLU A 303 3.95 24.72 -11.01
CA GLU A 303 5.27 24.27 -10.59
C GLU A 303 6.35 24.59 -11.64
N GLN A 304 6.06 24.42 -12.94
CA GLN A 304 6.98 24.82 -14.01
C GLN A 304 7.26 26.32 -13.99
N LEU A 305 6.23 27.13 -13.77
CA LEU A 305 6.35 28.59 -13.71
C LEU A 305 7.19 29.03 -12.49
N GLN A 306 7.04 28.33 -11.37
CA GLN A 306 7.85 28.57 -10.17
C GLN A 306 9.33 28.19 -10.40
N GLN A 307 9.60 27.06 -11.06
CA GLN A 307 10.97 26.67 -11.41
C GLN A 307 11.64 27.69 -12.34
N GLN A 308 10.89 28.21 -13.33
CA GLN A 308 11.40 29.22 -14.23
C GLN A 308 11.77 30.52 -13.50
N GLN A 309 10.92 30.99 -12.56
CA GLN A 309 11.25 32.15 -11.72
C GLN A 309 12.50 31.92 -10.88
N GLN A 310 12.65 30.72 -10.31
CA GLN A 310 13.81 30.39 -9.49
C GLN A 310 15.11 30.37 -10.31
N GLN A 311 15.08 29.83 -11.53
CA GLN A 311 16.22 29.88 -12.45
C GLN A 311 16.59 31.32 -12.82
N LEU A 312 15.60 32.17 -13.06
CA LEU A 312 15.82 33.57 -13.39
C LEU A 312 16.49 34.33 -12.22
N GLN A 313 16.05 34.09 -10.98
CA GLN A 313 16.69 34.66 -9.80
C GLN A 313 18.13 34.19 -9.64
N GLN A 314 18.40 32.90 -9.85
CA GLN A 314 19.78 32.36 -9.78
C GLN A 314 20.69 33.00 -10.83
N GLN A 315 20.21 33.18 -12.07
CA GLN A 315 20.98 33.86 -13.12
C GLN A 315 21.28 35.32 -12.75
N LEU A 316 20.30 36.04 -12.21
CA LEU A 316 20.48 37.42 -11.76
C LEU A 316 21.54 37.52 -10.65
N GLN A 317 21.49 36.59 -9.69
CA GLN A 317 22.44 36.53 -8.57
C GLN A 317 23.87 36.23 -9.07
N GLN A 318 24.01 35.33 -10.04
CA GLN A 318 25.31 35.04 -10.68
C GLN A 318 25.87 36.25 -11.44
N GLN A 319 25.03 36.98 -12.19
CA GLN A 319 25.46 38.21 -12.86
C GLN A 319 25.93 39.27 -11.86
N LEU A 320 25.22 39.43 -10.74
CA LEU A 320 25.60 40.39 -9.70
C LEU A 320 26.97 40.02 -9.08
N GLN A 321 27.19 38.74 -8.81
CA GLN A 321 28.47 38.24 -8.30
C GLN A 321 29.62 38.47 -9.29
N GLN A 322 29.38 38.24 -10.59
CA GLN A 322 30.37 38.51 -11.63
C GLN A 322 30.70 40.00 -11.73
N GLN A 323 29.71 40.89 -11.63
CA GLN A 323 29.95 42.34 -11.61
C GLN A 323 30.77 42.76 -10.40
N LEU A 324 30.45 42.24 -9.21
CA LEU A 324 31.23 42.51 -7.99
C LEU A 324 32.68 42.07 -8.15
N GLN A 325 32.93 40.85 -8.64
CA GLN A 325 34.29 40.36 -8.88
C GLN A 325 35.06 41.23 -9.90
N GLN A 326 34.39 41.70 -10.96
CA GLN A 326 35.00 42.61 -11.92
C GLN A 326 35.36 43.97 -11.29
N GLN A 327 34.53 44.48 -10.39
CA GLN A 327 34.82 45.71 -9.65
C GLN A 327 36.01 45.49 -8.69
N THR A 328 36.05 44.41 -7.92
CA THR A 328 37.18 44.13 -7.01
C THR A 328 38.50 44.00 -7.78
N ARG A 329 38.49 43.33 -8.95
CA ARG A 329 39.67 43.21 -9.82
C ARG A 329 40.15 44.55 -10.37
N ARG A 330 39.26 45.51 -10.62
CA ARG A 330 39.64 46.86 -11.08
C ARG A 330 40.28 47.69 -9.97
N PHE A 331 39.83 47.56 -8.73
CA PHE A 331 40.41 48.27 -7.59
C PHE A 331 41.77 47.69 -7.16
N GLY A 332 41.95 46.37 -7.22
CA GLY A 332 43.21 45.72 -6.84
C GLY A 332 44.41 45.96 -7.76
N ARG A 333 44.25 46.63 -8.91
CA ARG A 333 45.36 46.95 -9.85
C ARG A 333 45.93 48.37 -9.71
N ARG A 334 45.45 49.18 -8.75
CA ARG A 334 45.89 50.57 -8.57
C ARG A 334 46.78 50.80 -7.33
N HIS A 335 47.13 49.73 -6.62
CA HIS A 335 48.22 49.69 -5.64
C HIS A 335 49.31 48.79 -6.18
#